data_AF-A0A529XLX1-F1
#
_entry.id   AF-A0A529XLX1-F1
#
_cell.length_a   1.000
_cell.length_b   1.000
_cell.length_c   1.000
_cell.angle_alpha   90.00
_cell.angle_beta   90.00
_cell.angle_gamma   90.00
#
_symmetry.space_group_name_H-M   'P 1'
#
loop_
_entity.id
_entity.type
_entity.pdbx_description
1 polymer ?
#
loop_
_entity_poly.entity_id
_entity_poly.type
_entity_poly.pdbx_seq_one_letter_code
_entity_poly.pdbx_strand_id
1 'polypeptide(L)'
;VCFVGIGAPSAACNVARLTHAPDITLIYESGTIGTAPDVLPLSIGDGELCETAVTTVAVPEMFRSWLQGGRISIGFLGAAQLDKFGNINTTVIGDYAHPKTRLPGGGGAPEIATSSKQVYITMAQSKRGMVEKIDFFTSFGHGEGGDHRKRLGIDTAGPTLLITDLAMWKPDPVTKEFTVVSLHPGVARAQVQ
;
A
#
# COMPACT_ATOMS: atom_id res chain seq x y z
N VAL A 1 -5.56 3.99 12.90
CA VAL A 1 -5.79 4.82 11.70
C VAL A 1 -5.23 4.10 10.48
N CYS A 2 -6.06 3.86 9.49
CA CYS A 2 -5.70 3.22 8.23
C CYS A 2 -5.82 4.23 7.09
N PHE A 3 -4.73 4.39 6.34
CA PHE A 3 -4.72 5.16 5.11
C PHE A 3 -5.08 4.19 3.97
N VAL A 4 -6.25 4.39 3.38
CA VAL A 4 -6.90 3.43 2.49
C VAL A 4 -7.03 4.02 1.09
N GLY A 5 -6.84 3.17 0.08
CA GLY A 5 -7.16 3.47 -1.32
C GLY A 5 -8.55 2.98 -1.71
N ILE A 6 -8.77 2.83 -3.01
CA ILE A 6 -10.02 2.28 -3.57
C ILE A 6 -9.88 0.78 -3.87
N GLY A 7 -10.99 0.07 -4.03
CA GLY A 7 -11.01 -1.35 -4.37
C GLY A 7 -10.84 -2.26 -3.16
N ALA A 8 -10.03 -3.32 -3.28
CA ALA A 8 -9.90 -4.36 -2.26
C ALA A 8 -9.49 -3.82 -0.86
N PRO A 9 -8.54 -2.86 -0.72
CA PRO A 9 -8.26 -2.23 0.57
C PRO A 9 -9.47 -1.55 1.21
N SER A 10 -10.25 -0.81 0.40
CA SER A 10 -11.47 -0.13 0.86
C SER A 10 -12.51 -1.12 1.35
N ALA A 11 -12.75 -2.19 0.58
CA ALA A 11 -13.68 -3.24 0.95
C ALA A 11 -13.24 -3.94 2.25
N ALA A 12 -11.96 -4.31 2.37
CA ALA A 12 -11.44 -4.98 3.55
C ALA A 12 -11.55 -4.11 4.81
N CYS A 13 -11.21 -2.82 4.71
CA CYS A 13 -11.30 -1.89 5.84
C CYS A 13 -12.75 -1.62 6.26
N ASN A 14 -13.68 -1.54 5.31
CA ASN A 14 -15.10 -1.38 5.62
C ASN A 14 -15.69 -2.64 6.27
N VAL A 15 -15.33 -3.84 5.81
CA VAL A 15 -15.71 -5.08 6.50
C VAL A 15 -15.12 -5.11 7.92
N ALA A 16 -13.86 -4.72 8.10
CA ALA A 16 -13.24 -4.65 9.42
C ALA A 16 -14.00 -3.68 10.36
N ARG A 17 -14.32 -2.48 9.87
CA ARG A 17 -15.13 -1.47 10.58
C ARG A 17 -16.48 -2.03 11.02
N LEU A 18 -17.16 -2.78 10.16
CA LEU A 18 -18.49 -3.32 10.43
C LEU A 18 -18.48 -4.63 11.26
N THR A 19 -17.31 -5.17 11.58
CA THR A 19 -17.19 -6.47 12.26
C THR A 19 -16.34 -6.39 13.51
N HIS A 20 -15.02 -6.55 13.37
CA HIS A 20 -14.10 -6.83 14.47
C HIS A 20 -13.25 -5.61 14.87
N ALA A 21 -13.34 -4.51 14.13
CA ALA A 21 -12.58 -3.28 14.38
C ALA A 21 -13.48 -2.03 14.28
N PRO A 22 -14.55 -1.90 15.11
CA PRO A 22 -15.48 -0.78 15.02
C PRO A 22 -14.84 0.59 15.23
N ASP A 23 -13.73 0.66 15.98
CA ASP A 23 -13.00 1.90 16.27
C ASP A 23 -11.94 2.24 15.19
N ILE A 24 -11.92 1.53 14.06
CA ILE A 24 -10.97 1.81 12.98
C ILE A 24 -11.28 3.17 12.34
N THR A 25 -10.29 4.07 12.35
CA THR A 25 -10.37 5.34 11.60
C THR A 25 -9.85 5.14 10.19
N LEU A 26 -10.73 5.30 9.19
CA LEU A 26 -10.37 5.29 7.77
C LEU A 26 -10.05 6.71 7.30
N ILE A 27 -8.97 6.84 6.54
CA ILE A 27 -8.49 8.09 5.96
C ILE A 27 -8.12 7.86 4.49
N TYR A 28 -8.43 8.82 3.62
CA TYR A 28 -8.13 8.77 2.19
C TYR A 28 -7.31 9.99 1.76
N GLU A 29 -6.50 9.85 0.70
CA GLU A 29 -5.55 10.91 0.28
C GLU A 29 -6.22 12.20 -0.17
N SER A 30 -7.50 12.15 -0.54
CA SER A 30 -8.31 13.31 -0.90
C SER A 30 -8.60 14.25 0.28
N GLY A 31 -8.37 13.80 1.51
CA GLY A 31 -8.49 14.63 2.71
C GLY A 31 -9.59 14.22 3.69
N THR A 32 -10.31 13.13 3.44
CA THR A 32 -11.38 12.68 4.34
C THR A 32 -10.81 11.96 5.57
N ILE A 33 -11.34 12.28 6.75
CA ILE A 33 -10.90 11.72 8.02
C ILE A 33 -12.08 11.08 8.75
N GLY A 34 -11.89 9.83 9.19
CA GLY A 34 -12.94 9.09 9.88
C GLY A 34 -14.11 8.76 8.97
N THR A 35 -13.84 8.53 7.68
CA THR A 35 -14.89 8.22 6.71
C THR A 35 -15.47 6.83 6.95
N ALA A 36 -16.75 6.72 6.66
CA ALA A 36 -17.60 5.63 7.09
C ALA A 36 -18.60 5.24 5.98
N PRO A 37 -18.13 5.01 4.72
CA PRO A 37 -19.01 4.93 3.56
C PRO A 37 -19.97 3.72 3.63
N ASP A 38 -21.23 3.93 3.25
CA ASP A 38 -22.27 2.90 3.13
C ASP A 38 -22.16 2.14 1.81
N VAL A 39 -21.65 2.80 0.78
CA VAL A 39 -21.36 2.20 -0.53
C VAL A 39 -19.86 2.31 -0.81
N LEU A 40 -19.28 1.30 -1.47
CA LEU A 40 -17.86 1.37 -1.82
C LEU A 40 -17.63 2.52 -2.83
N PRO A 41 -16.77 3.50 -2.51
CA PRO A 41 -16.52 4.65 -3.37
C PRO A 41 -15.82 4.21 -4.65
N LEU A 42 -16.17 4.84 -5.77
CA LEU A 42 -15.57 4.56 -7.09
C LEU A 42 -14.20 5.22 -7.26
N SER A 43 -13.93 6.28 -6.49
CA SER A 43 -12.72 7.07 -6.54
C SER A 43 -12.44 7.70 -5.18
N ILE A 44 -11.19 8.14 -4.95
CA ILE A 44 -10.84 8.93 -3.76
C ILE A 44 -11.58 10.28 -3.71
N GLY A 45 -12.06 10.77 -4.86
CA GLY A 45 -12.84 12.01 -4.97
C GLY A 45 -14.36 11.80 -4.97
N ASP A 46 -14.81 10.59 -4.65
CA ASP A 46 -16.25 10.27 -4.57
C ASP A 46 -16.91 10.99 -3.39
N GLY A 47 -18.10 11.56 -3.61
CA GLY A 47 -18.84 12.31 -2.59
C GLY A 47 -19.18 11.49 -1.35
N GLU A 48 -19.39 10.18 -1.55
CA GLU A 48 -19.62 9.18 -0.51
C GLU A 48 -18.57 9.24 0.62
N LEU A 49 -17.30 9.51 0.27
CA LEU A 49 -16.22 9.61 1.24
C LEU A 49 -16.34 10.86 2.11
N CYS A 50 -16.84 11.96 1.55
CA CYS A 50 -17.00 13.23 2.24
C CYS A 50 -18.28 13.25 3.09
N GLU A 51 -19.39 12.71 2.59
CA GLU A 51 -20.68 12.69 3.28
C GLU A 51 -20.62 11.97 4.64
N THR A 52 -19.79 10.92 4.73
CA THR A 52 -19.64 10.11 5.94
C THR A 52 -18.40 10.47 6.78
N ALA A 53 -17.59 11.43 6.33
CA ALA A 53 -16.38 11.83 7.05
C ALA A 53 -16.72 12.63 8.31
N VAL A 54 -15.92 12.42 9.37
CA VAL A 54 -15.95 13.30 10.56
C VAL A 54 -15.53 14.72 10.18
N THR A 55 -14.53 14.84 9.31
CA THR A 55 -14.09 16.11 8.74
C THR A 55 -13.31 15.90 7.44
N THR A 56 -13.13 16.98 6.70
CA THR A 56 -12.29 17.04 5.52
C THR A 56 -11.18 18.07 5.72
N VAL A 57 -9.97 17.72 5.29
CA VAL A 57 -8.80 18.60 5.34
C VAL A 57 -8.22 18.75 3.94
N ALA A 58 -7.44 19.80 3.71
CA ALA A 58 -6.74 19.95 2.44
C ALA A 58 -5.69 18.84 2.27
N VAL A 59 -5.45 18.40 1.04
CA VAL A 59 -4.42 17.38 0.72
C VAL A 59 -3.05 17.70 1.34
N PRO A 60 -2.54 18.96 1.30
CA PRO A 60 -1.27 19.27 1.96
C PRO A 60 -1.27 18.99 3.47
N GLU A 61 -2.39 19.20 4.17
CA GLU A 61 -2.52 18.87 5.59
C GLU A 61 -2.56 17.36 5.82
N MET A 62 -3.28 16.62 4.97
CA MET A 62 -3.32 15.15 5.02
C MET A 62 -1.90 14.56 5.01
N PHE A 63 -1.06 15.02 4.08
CA PHE A 63 0.30 14.50 3.96
C PHE A 63 1.25 15.06 5.03
N ARG A 64 1.25 16.36 5.31
CA ARG A 64 2.21 16.97 6.25
C ARG A 64 1.86 16.68 7.71
N SER A 65 0.59 16.82 8.09
CA SER A 65 0.17 16.73 9.48
C SER A 65 -0.20 15.30 9.85
N TRP A 66 -1.00 14.61 9.04
CA TRP A 66 -1.50 13.28 9.42
C TRP A 66 -0.49 12.18 9.11
N LEU A 67 -0.03 12.12 7.87
CA LEU A 67 0.91 11.09 7.43
C LEU A 67 2.33 11.31 7.97
N GLN A 68 2.99 12.40 7.59
CA GLN A 68 4.36 12.70 8.03
C GLN A 68 4.45 13.03 9.53
N GLY A 69 3.34 13.46 10.14
CA GLY A 69 3.23 13.59 11.60
C GLY A 69 3.12 12.25 12.36
N GLY A 70 3.21 11.11 11.67
CA GLY A 70 3.30 9.78 12.29
C GLY A 70 1.97 9.25 12.86
N ARG A 71 0.83 9.78 12.42
CA ARG A 71 -0.51 9.40 12.94
C ARG A 71 -1.10 8.18 12.23
N ILE A 72 -0.52 7.78 11.10
CA ILE A 72 -1.01 6.69 10.26
C ILE A 72 -0.38 5.37 10.70
N SER A 73 -1.22 4.44 11.18
CA SER A 73 -0.75 3.12 11.64
C SER A 73 -0.45 2.18 10.48
N ILE A 74 -1.33 2.11 9.50
CA ILE A 74 -1.22 1.21 8.34
C ILE A 74 -1.55 2.01 7.08
N GLY A 75 -0.65 1.98 6.09
CA GLY A 75 -0.92 2.46 4.74
C GLY A 75 -1.12 1.30 3.78
N PHE A 76 -2.21 1.33 3.00
CA PHE A 76 -2.43 0.35 1.93
C PHE A 76 -1.88 0.86 0.61
N LEU A 77 -1.12 0.02 -0.10
CA LEU A 77 -0.57 0.33 -1.42
C LEU A 77 -0.84 -0.81 -2.42
N GLY A 78 -0.94 -0.44 -3.69
CA GLY A 78 -0.93 -1.37 -4.83
C GLY A 78 0.39 -1.29 -5.60
N ALA A 79 0.60 -2.23 -6.52
CA ALA A 79 1.82 -2.29 -7.33
C ALA A 79 1.52 -2.72 -8.78
N ALA A 80 2.23 -2.13 -9.74
CA ALA A 80 2.28 -2.63 -11.11
C ALA A 80 3.48 -3.55 -11.31
N GLN A 81 4.64 -3.18 -10.74
CA GLN A 81 5.73 -4.11 -10.44
C GLN A 81 6.07 -4.03 -8.95
N LEU A 82 6.48 -5.16 -8.39
CA LEU A 82 6.96 -5.35 -7.03
C LEU A 82 8.19 -6.23 -7.08
N ASP A 83 9.26 -5.85 -6.37
CA ASP A 83 10.40 -6.73 -6.17
C ASP A 83 10.35 -7.49 -4.84
N LYS A 84 11.33 -8.38 -4.63
CA LYS A 84 11.44 -9.21 -3.43
C LYS A 84 11.56 -8.43 -2.11
N PHE A 85 11.96 -7.16 -2.15
CA PHE A 85 12.08 -6.29 -0.97
C PHE A 85 10.85 -5.40 -0.78
N GLY A 86 9.82 -5.56 -1.62
CA GLY A 86 8.61 -4.77 -1.57
C GLY A 86 8.76 -3.36 -2.12
N ASN A 87 9.77 -3.10 -2.95
CA ASN A 87 9.84 -1.84 -3.68
C ASN A 87 8.81 -1.86 -4.80
N ILE A 88 8.11 -0.74 -4.98
CA ILE A 88 6.93 -0.65 -5.84
C ILE A 88 7.25 0.25 -7.04
N ASN A 89 6.82 -0.21 -8.21
CA ASN A 89 6.70 0.60 -9.41
C ASN A 89 5.23 0.77 -9.80
N THR A 90 4.80 2.01 -9.95
CA THR A 90 3.54 2.41 -10.55
C THR A 90 3.72 3.59 -11.52
N THR A 91 4.94 3.84 -11.99
CA THR A 91 5.28 5.02 -12.82
C THR A 91 5.53 4.67 -14.29
N VAL A 92 6.47 3.77 -14.59
CA VAL A 92 6.85 3.42 -15.98
C VAL A 92 7.32 1.97 -16.08
N ILE A 93 7.07 1.30 -17.21
CA ILE A 93 7.69 0.02 -17.58
C ILE A 93 8.71 0.28 -18.69
N GLY A 94 9.93 -0.23 -18.53
CA GLY A 94 11.08 0.06 -19.39
C GLY A 94 11.79 1.38 -19.07
N ASP A 95 12.48 1.94 -20.08
CA ASP A 95 13.23 3.19 -19.94
C ASP A 95 12.34 4.37 -19.51
N TYR A 96 12.83 5.24 -18.62
CA TYR A 96 12.03 6.34 -18.11
C TYR A 96 11.76 7.42 -19.16
N ALA A 97 12.75 7.75 -19.99
CA ALA A 97 12.62 8.79 -21.00
C ALA A 97 11.76 8.31 -22.19
N HIS A 98 11.82 7.02 -22.52
CA HIS A 98 11.07 6.39 -23.60
C HIS A 98 10.36 5.10 -23.10
N PRO A 99 9.33 5.23 -22.26
CA PRO A 99 8.72 4.07 -21.61
C PRO A 99 7.97 3.20 -22.59
N LYS A 100 8.10 1.88 -22.42
CA LYS A 100 7.24 0.91 -23.12
C LYS A 100 5.79 1.08 -22.68
N THR A 101 5.57 1.37 -21.40
CA THR A 101 4.24 1.65 -20.84
C THR A 101 4.34 2.74 -19.79
N ARG A 102 3.55 3.80 -19.95
CA ARG A 102 3.34 4.80 -18.90
C ARG A 102 2.21 4.35 -17.98
N LEU A 103 2.47 4.38 -16.68
CA LEU A 103 1.51 4.02 -15.64
C LEU A 103 0.97 5.31 -14.96
N PRO A 104 -0.07 5.22 -14.12
CA PRO A 104 -0.69 6.39 -13.49
C PRO A 104 0.26 7.29 -12.70
N GLY A 105 1.36 6.74 -12.18
CA GLY A 105 2.37 7.48 -11.41
C GLY A 105 2.34 7.16 -9.92
N GLY A 106 3.01 8.00 -9.14
CA GLY A 106 3.13 7.81 -7.68
C GLY A 106 1.90 8.22 -6.88
N GLY A 107 1.20 9.29 -7.27
CA GLY A 107 0.18 9.89 -6.39
C GLY A 107 0.77 10.17 -4.99
N GLY A 108 0.04 9.84 -3.93
CA GLY A 108 0.54 9.86 -2.56
C GLY A 108 1.38 8.65 -2.13
N ALA A 109 1.50 7.60 -2.96
CA ALA A 109 2.12 6.34 -2.58
C ALA A 109 3.58 6.43 -2.08
N PRO A 110 4.45 7.29 -2.66
CA PRO A 110 5.84 7.41 -2.18
C PRO A 110 5.92 7.85 -0.72
N GLU A 111 5.09 8.82 -0.33
CA GLU A 111 5.02 9.34 1.04
C GLU A 111 4.37 8.33 1.98
N ILE A 112 3.32 7.63 1.53
CA ILE A 112 2.65 6.59 2.32
C ILE A 112 3.64 5.46 2.65
N ALA A 113 4.53 5.10 1.71
CA ALA A 113 5.50 4.03 1.87
C ALA A 113 6.60 4.33 2.91
N THR A 114 6.96 5.61 3.07
CA THR A 114 8.02 6.04 4.00
C THR A 114 7.45 6.52 5.33
N SER A 115 6.25 7.08 5.36
CA SER A 115 5.71 7.79 6.54
C SER A 115 4.62 7.03 7.31
N SER A 116 3.96 6.03 6.72
CA SER A 116 3.06 5.15 7.48
C SER A 116 3.87 4.27 8.43
N LYS A 117 3.41 4.04 9.66
CA LYS A 117 4.14 3.18 10.63
C LYS A 117 4.46 1.80 10.06
N GLN A 118 3.54 1.23 9.27
CA GLN A 118 3.78 0.07 8.42
C GLN A 118 2.90 0.11 7.16
N VAL A 119 3.25 -0.70 6.17
CA VAL A 119 2.60 -0.73 4.86
C VAL A 119 2.10 -2.14 4.54
N TYR A 120 0.85 -2.23 4.10
CA TYR A 120 0.27 -3.44 3.53
C TYR A 120 0.15 -3.28 2.01
N ILE A 121 0.64 -4.26 1.26
CA ILE A 121 0.61 -4.25 -0.20
C ILE A 121 -0.44 -5.25 -0.68
N THR A 122 -1.27 -4.84 -1.64
CA THR A 122 -2.24 -5.72 -2.29
C THR A 122 -2.03 -5.75 -3.80
N MET A 123 -1.92 -6.92 -4.41
CA MET A 123 -1.84 -7.08 -5.86
C MET A 123 -2.23 -8.48 -6.33
N ALA A 124 -2.66 -8.62 -7.58
CA ALA A 124 -2.77 -9.95 -8.19
C ALA A 124 -1.37 -10.48 -8.57
N GLN A 125 -1.06 -11.71 -8.18
CA GLN A 125 0.24 -12.34 -8.40
C GLN A 125 0.43 -12.68 -9.88
N SER A 126 1.55 -12.24 -10.46
CA SER A 126 1.91 -12.56 -11.84
C SER A 126 3.40 -12.35 -12.09
N LYS A 127 3.98 -13.10 -13.04
CA LYS A 127 5.40 -12.98 -13.44
C LYS A 127 5.80 -11.58 -13.91
N ARG A 128 4.86 -10.81 -14.45
CA ARG A 128 5.09 -9.44 -14.92
C ARG A 128 5.01 -8.42 -13.79
N GLY A 129 4.26 -8.74 -12.73
CA GLY A 129 4.03 -7.86 -11.60
C GLY A 129 4.97 -8.14 -10.42
N MET A 130 5.40 -9.38 -10.23
CA MET A 130 6.43 -9.74 -9.26
C MET A 130 7.71 -10.07 -10.02
N VAL A 131 8.69 -9.20 -9.92
CA VAL A 131 9.92 -9.21 -10.74
C VAL A 131 11.15 -9.17 -9.85
N GLU A 132 12.30 -9.66 -10.33
CA GLU A 132 13.54 -9.61 -9.54
C GLU A 132 14.01 -8.18 -9.29
N LYS A 133 13.79 -7.29 -10.29
CA LYS A 133 14.14 -5.88 -10.23
C LYS A 133 13.07 -5.06 -10.93
N ILE A 134 12.58 -4.03 -10.25
CA ILE A 134 11.62 -3.07 -10.83
C ILE A 134 12.33 -2.12 -11.81
N ASP A 135 11.59 -1.66 -12.82
CA ASP A 135 12.12 -0.73 -13.82
C ASP A 135 12.28 0.69 -13.26
N PHE A 136 11.43 1.07 -12.29
CA PHE A 136 11.42 2.39 -11.68
C PHE A 136 10.99 2.33 -10.22
N PHE A 137 11.70 3.04 -9.34
CA PHE A 137 11.35 3.16 -7.93
C PHE A 137 10.30 4.25 -7.74
N THR A 138 9.02 3.86 -7.67
CA THR A 138 7.95 4.79 -7.32
C THR A 138 7.84 4.93 -5.80
N SER A 139 7.73 3.81 -5.09
CA SER A 139 7.56 3.81 -3.63
C SER A 139 8.58 2.88 -2.97
N PHE A 140 9.27 3.40 -1.95
CA PHE A 140 10.40 2.72 -1.31
C PHE A 140 9.91 1.63 -0.34
N GLY A 141 10.26 0.38 -0.64
CA GLY A 141 10.03 -0.78 0.22
C GLY A 141 11.15 -0.95 1.24
N HIS A 142 11.77 -2.12 1.28
CA HIS A 142 13.01 -2.35 2.05
C HIS A 142 14.28 -2.00 1.27
N GLY A 143 14.17 -1.40 0.08
CA GLY A 143 15.31 -0.98 -0.73
C GLY A 143 16.14 -2.17 -1.18
N GLU A 144 17.28 -2.37 -0.55
CA GLU A 144 18.23 -3.47 -0.85
C GLU A 144 18.11 -4.62 0.17
N GLY A 145 17.12 -4.54 1.06
CA GLY A 145 16.97 -5.45 2.19
C GLY A 145 17.72 -5.01 3.44
N GLY A 146 17.75 -5.90 4.43
CA GLY A 146 18.48 -5.69 5.68
C GLY A 146 18.06 -4.43 6.43
N ASP A 147 19.04 -3.55 6.68
CA ASP A 147 18.87 -2.28 7.39
C ASP A 147 18.79 -1.05 6.48
N HIS A 148 18.60 -1.21 5.16
CA HIS A 148 18.65 -0.08 4.20
C HIS A 148 17.72 1.08 4.60
N ARG A 149 16.49 0.81 5.04
CA ARG A 149 15.58 1.85 5.56
C ARG A 149 16.22 2.69 6.67
N LYS A 150 16.87 2.04 7.65
CA LYS A 150 17.55 2.72 8.76
C LYS A 150 18.74 3.55 8.29
N ARG A 151 19.52 3.05 7.31
CA ARG A 151 20.65 3.80 6.73
C ARG A 151 20.20 5.10 6.05
N LEU A 152 18.95 5.16 5.58
CA LEU A 152 18.34 6.36 5.00
C LEU A 152 17.58 7.23 6.03
N GLY A 153 17.61 6.88 7.32
CA GLY A 153 16.85 7.59 8.35
C GLY A 153 15.34 7.37 8.30
N ILE A 154 14.89 6.28 7.67
CA ILE A 154 13.48 5.90 7.61
C ILE A 154 13.19 4.91 8.74
N ASP A 155 12.55 5.38 9.80
CA ASP A 155 12.31 4.59 11.02
C ASP A 155 11.01 3.79 11.01
N THR A 156 10.15 3.98 10.00
CA THR A 156 8.92 3.19 9.85
C THR A 156 9.23 1.76 9.39
N ALA A 157 8.35 0.83 9.73
CA ALA A 157 8.56 -0.60 9.45
C ALA A 157 8.57 -0.95 7.95
N GLY A 158 8.08 -0.05 7.09
CA GLY A 158 7.95 -0.30 5.65
C GLY A 158 6.91 -1.38 5.34
N PRO A 159 7.07 -2.11 4.22
CA PRO A 159 6.20 -3.23 3.88
C PRO A 159 6.29 -4.35 4.92
N THR A 160 5.20 -4.62 5.63
CA THR A 160 5.13 -5.69 6.65
C THR A 160 4.25 -6.86 6.23
N LEU A 161 3.42 -6.64 5.20
CA LEU A 161 2.50 -7.63 4.67
C LEU A 161 2.26 -7.39 3.19
N LEU A 162 2.38 -8.44 2.39
CA LEU A 162 1.90 -8.50 1.02
C LEU A 162 0.78 -9.53 0.94
N ILE A 163 -0.36 -9.12 0.41
CA ILE A 163 -1.54 -9.96 0.19
C ILE A 163 -1.74 -10.08 -1.31
N THR A 164 -1.68 -11.29 -1.82
CA THR A 164 -2.04 -11.59 -3.21
C THR A 164 -3.37 -12.33 -3.28
N ASP A 165 -3.83 -12.60 -4.50
CA ASP A 165 -4.93 -13.53 -4.77
C ASP A 165 -4.59 -14.99 -4.46
N LEU A 166 -3.32 -15.30 -4.16
CA LEU A 166 -2.85 -16.66 -3.92
C LEU A 166 -2.36 -16.91 -2.48
N ALA A 167 -1.74 -15.91 -1.85
CA ALA A 167 -0.98 -16.12 -0.62
C ALA A 167 -0.84 -14.83 0.21
N MET A 168 -0.43 -15.00 1.47
CA MET A 168 0.12 -13.92 2.29
C MET A 168 1.64 -14.07 2.39
N TRP A 169 2.32 -12.94 2.30
CA TRP A 169 3.78 -12.85 2.35
C TRP A 169 4.21 -11.86 3.43
N LYS A 170 5.32 -12.16 4.12
CA LYS A 170 5.93 -11.25 5.09
C LYS A 170 7.42 -11.11 4.80
N PRO A 171 8.03 -9.94 5.06
CA PRO A 171 9.46 -9.79 4.94
C PRO A 171 10.16 -10.69 5.95
N ASP A 172 11.20 -11.39 5.53
CA ASP A 172 12.12 -12.08 6.43
C ASP A 172 12.66 -11.08 7.47
N PRO A 173 12.75 -11.44 8.76
CA PRO A 173 13.16 -10.51 9.80
C PRO A 173 14.57 -9.95 9.61
N VAL A 174 15.47 -10.68 8.92
CA VAL A 174 16.87 -10.30 8.69
C VAL A 174 17.06 -9.73 7.28
N THR A 175 16.76 -10.51 6.24
CA THR A 175 17.03 -10.11 4.84
C THR A 175 16.04 -9.10 4.31
N LYS A 176 14.81 -9.08 4.87
CA LYS A 176 13.65 -8.34 4.37
C LYS A 176 13.11 -8.80 3.02
N GLU A 177 13.57 -9.94 2.50
CA GLU A 177 12.95 -10.56 1.33
C GLU A 177 11.56 -11.10 1.70
N PHE A 178 10.56 -10.89 0.85
CA PHE A 178 9.23 -11.44 1.06
C PHE A 178 9.24 -12.97 0.99
N THR A 179 8.67 -13.61 2.01
CA THR A 179 8.50 -15.05 2.08
C THR A 179 7.03 -15.39 2.28
N VAL A 180 6.57 -16.47 1.64
CA VAL A 180 5.19 -16.97 1.79
C VAL A 180 5.00 -17.46 3.22
N VAL A 181 4.01 -16.90 3.92
CA VAL A 181 3.64 -17.34 5.28
C VAL A 181 2.33 -18.10 5.33
N SER A 182 1.46 -17.93 4.33
CA SER A 182 0.25 -18.74 4.16
C SER A 182 -0.19 -18.77 2.70
N LEU A 183 -0.82 -19.88 2.31
CA LEU A 183 -1.55 -20.02 1.05
C LEU A 183 -3.04 -19.87 1.34
N HIS A 184 -3.77 -19.24 0.41
CA HIS A 184 -5.22 -19.15 0.54
C HIS A 184 -5.87 -20.53 0.34
N PRO A 185 -7.07 -20.76 0.90
CA PRO A 185 -7.78 -22.03 0.74
C PRO A 185 -7.90 -22.43 -0.74
N GLY A 186 -7.49 -23.66 -1.05
CA GLY A 186 -7.53 -24.20 -2.41
C GLY A 186 -6.33 -23.85 -3.30
N VAL A 187 -5.38 -23.03 -2.84
CA VAL A 187 -4.17 -22.69 -3.60
C VAL A 187 -3.06 -23.70 -3.33
N ALA A 188 -2.55 -24.33 -4.39
CA ALA A 188 -1.39 -25.20 -4.33
C ALA A 188 -0.08 -24.40 -4.40
N ARG A 189 0.97 -24.89 -3.72
CA ARG A 189 2.30 -24.25 -3.72
C ARG A 189 2.86 -24.02 -5.13
N ALA A 190 2.56 -24.91 -6.08
CA ALA A 190 3.02 -24.79 -7.47
C ALA A 190 2.38 -23.61 -8.24
N GLN A 191 1.27 -23.05 -7.74
CA GLN A 191 0.65 -21.84 -8.32
C GLN A 191 1.37 -20.57 -7.87
N VAL A 192 2.00 -20.62 -6.68
CA VAL A 192 2.78 -19.51 -6.14
C VAL A 192 4.17 -19.55 -6.75
N GLN A 193 4.49 -18.48 -7.45
CA GLN A 193 5.74 -18.29 -8.19
C GLN A 193 6.85 -17.82 -7.26
#